data_AF-A0A3N4ME89-F1
#
_entry.id   AF-A0A3N4ME89-F1
#
_cell.length_a   1.000
_cell.length_b   1.000
_cell.length_c   1.000
_cell.angle_alpha   90.00
_cell.angle_beta   90.00
_cell.angle_gamma   90.00
#
_symmetry.space_group_name_H-M   'P 1'
#
loop_
_entity.id
_entity.type
_entity.pdbx_description
1 polymer ?
#
loop_
_entity_poly.entity_id
_entity_poly.type
_entity_poly.pdbx_seq_one_letter_code
_entity_poly.pdbx_strand_id
1 'polypeptide(L)'
;MKCAQLLNPDELSALAKAESDHELLDCLIREKYLLVVDWKGEEEASQIGKFLQSRATALIPGTLINIGDAYAAMEKEELSVGDAVPFLLKHFQQILKKLKLTIILLDQQNDSYYIGLVKDDGLKDLKKQNDEFWKFSAFGSSTGEVLYTVNCDCGSMNVWQLKRGEPLTDDVCQDCGKELFDKEGNASLPVIREYI
;
A
#
# COMPACT_ATOMS: atom_id res chain seq x y z
N MET A 1 -9.77 20.23 7.59
CA MET A 1 -8.65 20.08 6.63
C MET A 1 -8.57 18.62 6.25
N LYS A 2 -8.41 18.27 4.97
CA LYS A 2 -8.17 16.89 4.56
C LYS A 2 -6.84 16.40 5.16
N CYS A 3 -6.73 15.10 5.42
CA CYS A 3 -5.52 14.43 5.86
C CYS A 3 -5.00 14.84 7.25
N ALA A 4 -5.79 15.58 8.04
CA ALA A 4 -5.40 16.06 9.37
C ALA A 4 -4.95 14.94 10.32
N GLN A 5 -5.49 13.72 10.14
CA GLN A 5 -5.19 12.56 10.96
C GLN A 5 -3.79 11.99 10.72
N LEU A 6 -3.13 12.37 9.62
CA LEU A 6 -1.72 12.03 9.36
C LEU A 6 -0.75 12.91 10.16
N LEU A 7 -1.24 13.98 10.79
CA LEU A 7 -0.42 15.10 11.24
C LEU A 7 -0.55 15.29 12.76
N ASN A 8 0.50 15.81 13.38
CA ASN A 8 0.42 16.40 14.70
C ASN A 8 -0.07 17.87 14.61
N PRO A 9 -0.42 18.52 15.73
CA PRO A 9 -0.95 19.88 15.72
C PRO A 9 -0.02 20.94 15.10
N ASP A 10 1.30 20.79 15.26
CA ASP A 10 2.29 21.73 14.72
C ASP A 10 2.39 21.58 13.19
N GLU A 11 2.39 20.35 12.70
CA GLU A 11 2.39 20.00 11.27
C GLU A 11 1.11 20.47 10.57
N LEU A 12 -0.05 20.32 11.24
CA LEU A 12 -1.34 20.80 10.73
C LEU A 12 -1.32 22.30 10.46
N SER A 13 -0.68 23.06 11.35
CA SER A 13 -0.61 24.52 11.26
C SER A 13 0.30 24.98 10.10
N ALA A 14 1.31 24.19 9.75
CA ALA A 14 2.22 24.47 8.62
C ALA A 14 1.57 24.21 7.26
N LEU A 15 0.65 23.24 7.17
CA LEU A 15 0.02 22.77 5.93
C LEU A 15 -1.16 23.61 5.44
N ALA A 16 -1.64 24.58 6.22
CA ALA A 16 -2.85 25.37 5.94
C ALA A 16 -2.79 26.27 4.68
N LYS A 17 -1.76 26.12 3.83
CA LYS A 17 -1.50 26.95 2.64
C LYS A 17 -1.77 26.24 1.30
N ALA A 18 -2.11 24.96 1.28
CA ALA A 18 -2.41 24.26 0.02
C ALA A 18 -3.76 24.75 -0.54
N GLU A 19 -3.79 25.14 -1.81
CA GLU A 19 -4.98 25.70 -2.49
C GLU A 19 -5.75 24.63 -3.28
N SER A 20 -5.15 23.45 -3.50
CA SER A 20 -5.77 22.32 -4.20
C SER A 20 -5.40 20.95 -3.61
N ASP A 21 -6.13 19.91 -4.00
CA ASP A 21 -5.86 18.53 -3.59
C ASP A 21 -4.48 18.02 -4.09
N HIS A 22 -4.06 18.42 -5.30
CA HIS A 22 -2.74 18.09 -5.83
C HIS A 22 -1.63 18.79 -5.06
N GLU A 23 -1.77 20.08 -4.78
CA GLU A 23 -0.80 20.82 -3.96
C GLU A 23 -0.70 20.27 -2.54
N LEU A 24 -1.84 19.85 -1.98
CA LEU A 24 -1.86 19.19 -0.69
C LEU A 24 -1.11 17.86 -0.74
N LEU A 25 -1.34 17.02 -1.75
CA LEU A 25 -0.61 15.77 -1.95
C LEU A 25 0.90 16.00 -2.08
N ASP A 26 1.31 16.93 -2.94
CA ASP A 26 2.72 17.30 -3.12
C ASP A 26 3.35 17.78 -1.81
N CYS A 27 2.60 18.54 -1.01
CA CYS A 27 3.05 18.97 0.30
C CYS A 27 3.20 17.78 1.27
N LEU A 28 2.22 16.88 1.33
CA LEU A 28 2.29 15.68 2.17
C LEU A 28 3.50 14.80 1.82
N ILE A 29 3.85 14.68 0.54
CA ILE A 29 5.01 13.91 0.07
C ILE A 29 6.31 14.66 0.41
N ARG A 30 6.41 15.94 0.06
CA ARG A 30 7.60 16.77 0.30
C ARG A 30 7.96 16.84 1.78
N GLU A 31 6.98 17.04 2.63
CA GLU A 31 7.16 17.12 4.09
C GLU A 31 7.24 15.73 4.76
N LYS A 32 7.22 14.65 3.97
CA LYS A 32 7.35 13.25 4.43
C LYS A 32 6.26 12.85 5.43
N TYR A 33 5.03 13.30 5.20
CA TYR A 33 3.82 12.79 5.86
C TYR A 33 3.23 11.60 5.10
N LEU A 34 3.49 11.53 3.80
CA LEU A 34 3.33 10.35 2.96
C LEU A 34 4.69 9.96 2.39
N LEU A 35 4.93 8.66 2.28
CA LEU A 35 6.07 8.09 1.58
C LEU A 35 5.58 7.43 0.30
N VAL A 36 6.22 7.75 -0.83
CA VAL A 36 5.98 7.08 -2.11
C VAL A 36 7.06 6.02 -2.30
N VAL A 37 6.66 4.79 -2.60
CA VAL A 37 7.56 3.66 -2.86
C VAL A 37 7.08 2.93 -4.11
N ASP A 38 7.97 2.72 -5.08
CA ASP A 38 7.68 1.91 -6.27
C ASP A 38 7.36 0.46 -5.87
N TRP A 39 6.45 -0.19 -6.59
CA TRP A 39 6.08 -1.58 -6.29
C TRP A 39 7.29 -2.53 -6.29
N LYS A 40 8.34 -2.25 -7.05
CA LYS A 40 9.56 -3.07 -7.11
C LYS A 40 10.34 -3.09 -5.81
N GLY A 41 10.19 -2.08 -4.95
CA GLY A 41 10.90 -2.00 -3.69
C GLY A 41 11.36 -0.58 -3.31
N GLU A 42 12.08 -0.52 -2.19
CA GLU A 42 12.70 0.72 -1.71
C GLU A 42 13.83 1.19 -2.63
N GLU A 43 13.93 2.50 -2.85
CA GLU A 43 15.06 3.11 -3.56
C GLU A 43 16.27 3.31 -2.64
N GLU A 44 16.01 3.56 -1.36
CA GLU A 44 17.01 3.76 -0.32
C GLU A 44 16.95 2.64 0.72
N ALA A 45 18.11 2.26 1.27
CA ALA A 45 18.16 1.26 2.31
C ALA A 45 17.28 1.64 3.52
N SER A 46 16.33 0.76 3.84
CA SER A 46 15.41 0.88 4.96
C SER A 46 14.49 2.11 4.94
N GLN A 47 14.12 2.58 3.75
CA GLN A 47 13.31 3.78 3.53
C GLN A 47 11.97 3.74 4.28
N ILE A 48 11.20 2.66 4.15
CA ILE A 48 9.90 2.44 4.81
C ILE A 48 10.08 2.44 6.32
N GLY A 49 11.05 1.68 6.84
CA GLY A 49 11.32 1.60 8.28
C GLY A 49 11.68 2.96 8.89
N LYS A 50 12.56 3.72 8.23
CA LYS A 50 12.95 5.07 8.65
C LYS A 50 11.76 6.04 8.64
N PHE A 51 10.93 5.99 7.59
CA PHE A 51 9.71 6.78 7.51
C PHE A 51 8.74 6.47 8.64
N LEU A 52 8.43 5.19 8.85
CA LEU A 52 7.50 4.75 9.90
C LEU A 52 8.00 5.11 11.29
N GLN A 53 9.29 4.95 11.55
CA GLN A 53 9.92 5.40 12.80
C GLN A 53 9.74 6.91 12.99
N SER A 54 10.02 7.72 11.97
CA SER A 54 9.89 9.18 12.04
C SER A 54 8.43 9.59 12.32
N ARG A 55 7.46 9.06 11.57
CA ARG A 55 6.03 9.35 11.77
C ARG A 55 5.55 8.88 13.14
N ALA A 56 5.97 7.70 13.60
CA ALA A 56 5.57 7.18 14.90
C ALA A 56 6.07 8.09 16.03
N THR A 57 7.31 8.57 15.97
CA THR A 57 7.85 9.55 16.93
C THR A 57 7.11 10.89 16.86
N ALA A 58 6.73 11.37 15.67
CA ALA A 58 6.00 12.62 15.52
C ALA A 58 4.56 12.54 16.07
N LEU A 59 3.88 11.41 15.89
CA LEU A 59 2.52 11.19 16.39
C LEU A 59 2.49 10.84 17.88
N ILE A 60 3.49 10.09 18.36
CA ILE A 60 3.64 9.63 19.73
C ILE A 60 5.11 9.84 20.16
N PRO A 61 5.43 11.00 20.77
CA PRO A 61 6.80 11.34 21.18
C PRO A 61 7.48 10.24 22.01
N GLY A 62 8.74 9.94 21.68
CA GLY A 62 9.52 8.91 22.36
C GLY A 62 9.30 7.48 21.85
N THR A 63 8.42 7.27 20.87
CA THR A 63 8.23 5.95 20.26
C THR A 63 9.48 5.48 19.52
N LEU A 64 9.87 4.23 19.76
CA LEU A 64 10.92 3.50 19.05
C LEU A 64 10.34 2.20 18.49
N ILE A 65 10.59 1.96 17.21
CA ILE A 65 10.21 0.77 16.46
C ILE A 65 11.50 0.06 16.11
N ASN A 66 11.56 -1.25 16.36
CA ASN A 66 12.70 -2.04 15.92
C ASN A 66 12.63 -2.27 14.41
N ILE A 67 13.24 -1.38 13.64
CA ILE A 67 13.27 -1.50 12.18
C ILE A 67 14.12 -2.68 11.71
N GLY A 68 15.19 -3.01 12.44
CA GLY A 68 16.16 -4.04 12.05
C GLY A 68 15.53 -5.43 11.97
N ASP A 69 14.62 -5.76 12.88
CA ASP A 69 13.94 -7.07 12.89
C ASP A 69 13.16 -7.32 11.60
N ALA A 70 12.50 -6.31 11.05
CA ALA A 70 11.70 -6.45 9.83
C ALA A 70 12.59 -6.73 8.60
N TYR A 71 13.69 -5.99 8.45
CA TYR A 71 14.62 -6.20 7.35
C TYR A 71 15.41 -7.51 7.50
N ALA A 72 15.83 -7.86 8.71
CA ALA A 72 16.48 -9.14 8.98
C ALA A 72 15.54 -10.35 8.78
N ALA A 73 14.22 -10.17 8.94
CA ALA A 73 13.23 -11.18 8.56
C ALA A 73 13.10 -11.26 7.04
N MET A 74 13.07 -10.13 6.34
CA MET A 74 12.98 -10.07 4.87
C MET A 74 14.18 -10.75 4.20
N GLU A 75 15.39 -10.56 4.72
CA GLU A 75 16.62 -11.19 4.21
C GLU A 75 16.62 -12.73 4.26
N LYS A 76 15.72 -13.34 5.07
CA LYS A 76 15.60 -14.80 5.21
C LYS A 76 14.55 -15.40 4.28
N GLU A 77 13.82 -14.56 3.55
CA GLU A 77 12.75 -14.97 2.66
C GLU A 77 13.19 -14.87 1.20
N GLU A 78 12.78 -15.82 0.38
CA GLU A 78 12.93 -15.74 -1.08
C GLU A 78 11.74 -14.98 -1.65
N LEU A 79 11.87 -13.65 -1.75
CA LEU A 79 10.81 -12.77 -2.23
C LEU A 79 10.89 -12.54 -3.74
N SER A 80 9.74 -12.56 -4.41
CA SER A 80 9.65 -12.14 -5.81
C SER A 80 9.71 -10.62 -5.92
N VAL A 81 9.99 -10.12 -7.13
CA VAL A 81 9.86 -8.68 -7.41
C VAL A 81 8.40 -8.28 -7.17
N GLY A 82 8.19 -7.28 -6.31
CA GLY A 82 6.86 -6.85 -5.88
C GLY A 82 6.47 -7.27 -4.45
N ASP A 83 7.10 -8.31 -3.90
CA ASP A 83 6.71 -8.86 -2.59
C ASP A 83 7.36 -8.13 -1.41
N ALA A 84 8.47 -7.43 -1.66
CA ALA A 84 9.27 -6.78 -0.61
C ALA A 84 8.46 -5.72 0.16
N VAL A 85 7.73 -4.84 -0.53
CA VAL A 85 6.96 -3.77 0.12
C VAL A 85 5.81 -4.35 0.96
N PRO A 86 4.91 -5.21 0.43
CA PRO A 86 3.89 -5.86 1.24
C PRO A 86 4.44 -6.64 2.44
N PHE A 87 5.56 -7.35 2.26
CA PHE A 87 6.22 -8.07 3.35
C PHE A 87 6.60 -7.14 4.50
N LEU A 88 7.32 -6.05 4.18
CA LEU A 88 7.75 -5.06 5.16
C LEU A 88 6.54 -4.39 5.84
N LEU A 89 5.54 -3.96 5.08
CA LEU A 89 4.33 -3.33 5.64
C LEU A 89 3.58 -4.27 6.58
N LYS A 90 3.48 -5.55 6.24
CA LYS A 90 2.87 -6.57 7.12
C LYS A 90 3.64 -6.73 8.42
N HIS A 91 4.97 -6.79 8.36
CA HIS A 91 5.80 -6.93 9.54
C HIS A 91 5.70 -5.68 10.43
N PHE A 92 5.82 -4.48 9.85
CA PHE A 92 5.69 -3.23 10.57
C PHE A 92 4.30 -3.02 11.18
N GLN A 93 3.24 -3.39 10.46
CA GLN A 93 1.87 -3.26 10.96
C GLN A 93 1.64 -4.10 12.23
N GLN A 94 2.31 -5.25 12.38
CA GLN A 94 2.25 -6.06 13.60
C GLN A 94 2.89 -5.35 14.80
N ILE A 95 3.99 -4.62 14.57
CA ILE A 95 4.66 -3.83 15.60
C ILE A 95 3.80 -2.62 15.97
N LEU A 96 3.33 -1.88 14.97
CA LEU A 96 2.56 -0.64 15.11
C LEU A 96 1.20 -0.85 15.79
N LYS A 97 0.54 -2.00 15.57
CA LYS A 97 -0.72 -2.35 16.27
C LYS A 97 -0.60 -2.29 17.79
N LYS A 98 0.57 -2.64 18.34
CA LYS A 98 0.82 -2.57 19.80
C LYS A 98 0.88 -1.13 20.31
N LEU A 99 1.19 -0.19 19.42
CA LEU A 99 1.33 1.25 19.68
C LEU A 99 0.06 2.05 19.34
N LYS A 100 -1.03 1.38 18.95
CA LYS A 100 -2.26 2.02 18.46
C LYS A 100 -2.04 2.90 17.23
N LEU A 101 -1.14 2.46 16.37
CA LEU A 101 -0.84 3.07 15.08
C LEU A 101 -1.19 2.10 13.94
N THR A 102 -1.74 2.65 12.88
CA THR A 102 -2.15 1.90 11.69
C THR A 102 -1.50 2.52 10.46
N ILE A 103 -0.85 1.66 9.66
CA ILE A 103 -0.37 2.02 8.33
C ILE A 103 -1.59 2.21 7.43
N ILE A 104 -1.60 3.30 6.70
CA ILE A 104 -2.62 3.58 5.69
C ILE A 104 -1.97 3.64 4.31
N LEU A 105 -2.75 3.27 3.30
CA LEU A 105 -2.40 3.43 1.90
C LEU A 105 -3.32 4.49 1.29
N LEU A 106 -2.77 5.35 0.45
CA LEU A 106 -3.52 6.20 -0.45
C LEU A 106 -3.45 5.60 -1.86
N ASP A 107 -4.60 5.22 -2.40
CA ASP A 107 -4.69 4.75 -3.78
C ASP A 107 -4.69 5.94 -4.75
N GLN A 108 -3.65 5.99 -5.60
CA GLN A 108 -3.50 6.96 -6.69
C GLN A 108 -3.65 6.33 -8.07
N GLN A 109 -4.14 5.09 -8.14
CA GLN A 109 -4.36 4.33 -9.38
C GLN A 109 -3.10 4.21 -10.24
N ASN A 110 -1.97 3.96 -9.57
CA ASN A 110 -0.67 3.72 -10.20
C ASN A 110 0.08 2.62 -9.43
N ASP A 111 1.24 2.21 -9.96
CA ASP A 111 2.02 1.09 -9.39
C ASP A 111 2.93 1.53 -8.22
N SER A 112 2.53 2.54 -7.46
CA SER A 112 3.30 3.04 -6.31
C SER A 112 2.47 2.99 -5.03
N TYR A 113 3.13 2.62 -3.95
CA TYR A 113 2.57 2.67 -2.60
C TYR A 113 2.72 4.08 -2.02
N TYR A 114 1.61 4.75 -1.74
CA TYR A 114 1.57 5.99 -0.97
C TYR A 114 1.27 5.64 0.50
N ILE A 115 2.33 5.47 1.27
CA ILE A 115 2.30 4.95 2.64
C ILE A 115 2.16 6.12 3.61
N GLY A 116 1.19 6.04 4.51
CA GLY A 116 1.05 6.94 5.65
C GLY A 116 0.93 6.19 6.97
N LEU A 117 0.88 6.95 8.06
CA LEU A 117 0.68 6.41 9.40
C LEU A 117 -0.33 7.29 10.16
N VAL A 118 -1.30 6.65 10.82
CA VAL A 118 -2.29 7.32 11.67
C VAL A 118 -2.40 6.65 13.02
N LYS A 119 -2.91 7.39 14.01
CA LYS A 119 -3.45 6.80 15.24
C LYS A 119 -4.76 6.08 14.94
N ASP A 120 -5.01 4.99 15.65
CA ASP A 120 -6.21 4.15 15.45
C ASP A 120 -7.51 4.94 15.64
N ASP A 121 -7.54 5.89 16.56
CA ASP A 121 -8.70 6.76 16.82
C ASP A 121 -8.99 7.75 15.67
N GLY A 122 -7.97 8.13 14.90
CA GLY A 122 -8.09 8.96 13.70
C GLY A 122 -8.52 8.19 12.45
N LEU A 123 -8.37 6.87 12.40
CA LEU A 123 -8.59 6.08 11.18
C LEU A 123 -10.02 6.23 10.62
N LYS A 124 -11.03 6.24 11.50
CA LYS A 124 -12.44 6.39 11.08
C LYS A 124 -12.70 7.73 10.42
N ASP A 125 -12.08 8.79 10.94
CA ASP A 125 -12.28 10.14 10.41
C ASP A 125 -11.46 10.38 9.14
N LEU A 126 -10.31 9.72 8.97
CA LEU A 126 -9.58 9.70 7.71
C LEU A 126 -10.42 9.03 6.61
N LYS A 127 -11.00 7.86 6.88
CA LYS A 127 -11.82 7.13 5.89
C LYS A 127 -13.07 7.89 5.42
N LYS A 128 -13.65 8.73 6.29
CA LYS A 128 -14.79 9.60 5.91
C LYS A 128 -14.43 10.68 4.89
N GLN A 129 -13.14 10.95 4.70
CA GLN A 129 -12.64 11.93 3.75
C GLN A 129 -12.43 11.34 2.36
N ASN A 130 -12.75 10.05 2.16
CA ASN A 130 -12.56 9.42 0.88
C ASN A 130 -13.48 10.04 -0.18
N ASP A 131 -12.91 10.35 -1.33
CA ASP A 131 -13.59 10.83 -2.53
C ASP A 131 -12.88 10.30 -3.79
N GLU A 132 -13.13 10.89 -4.96
CA GLU A 132 -12.49 10.47 -6.21
C GLU A 132 -10.96 10.62 -6.17
N PHE A 133 -10.44 11.59 -5.41
CA PHE A 133 -9.03 11.90 -5.33
C PHE A 133 -8.36 11.23 -4.13
N TRP A 134 -8.98 11.27 -2.96
CA TRP A 134 -8.45 10.70 -1.73
C TRP A 134 -9.08 9.34 -1.49
N LYS A 135 -8.32 8.27 -1.68
CA LYS A 135 -8.78 6.89 -1.47
C LYS A 135 -7.92 6.23 -0.40
N PHE A 136 -8.20 6.55 0.85
CA PHE A 136 -7.47 5.99 1.98
C PHE A 136 -8.03 4.63 2.39
N SER A 137 -7.13 3.67 2.58
CA SER A 137 -7.43 2.36 3.17
C SER A 137 -6.44 2.06 4.30
N ALA A 138 -6.85 1.23 5.26
CA ALA A 138 -5.88 0.69 6.21
C ALA A 138 -5.12 -0.45 5.54
N PHE A 139 -3.82 -0.55 5.76
CA PHE A 139 -3.05 -1.67 5.25
C PHE A 139 -3.62 -3.00 5.76
N GLY A 140 -3.82 -3.95 4.86
CA GLY A 140 -4.44 -5.25 5.15
C GLY A 140 -5.93 -5.17 5.49
N SER A 141 -6.63 -4.08 5.14
CA SER A 141 -8.10 -4.01 5.19
C SER A 141 -8.78 -4.47 3.89
N SER A 142 -8.01 -4.73 2.84
CA SER A 142 -8.44 -5.37 1.59
C SER A 142 -8.75 -6.87 1.78
N THR A 143 -9.14 -7.29 2.98
CA THR A 143 -9.33 -8.70 3.30
C THR A 143 -10.43 -9.26 2.42
N GLY A 144 -10.08 -10.28 1.66
CA GLY A 144 -11.02 -10.94 0.77
C GLY A 144 -10.94 -10.43 -0.65
N GLU A 145 -9.79 -9.92 -1.07
CA GLU A 145 -9.41 -9.80 -2.47
C GLU A 145 -8.34 -10.86 -2.81
N VAL A 146 -8.28 -11.24 -4.08
CA VAL A 146 -7.35 -12.22 -4.61
C VAL A 146 -6.72 -11.60 -5.84
N LEU A 147 -5.39 -11.51 -5.82
CA LEU A 147 -4.61 -11.20 -7.01
C LEU A 147 -4.44 -12.49 -7.81
N TYR A 148 -4.90 -12.48 -9.05
CA TYR A 148 -4.69 -13.54 -10.02
C TYR A 148 -3.60 -13.06 -10.97
N THR A 149 -2.53 -13.85 -11.11
CA THR A 149 -1.44 -13.55 -12.06
C THR A 149 -1.27 -14.70 -13.03
N VAL A 150 -1.25 -14.38 -14.32
CA VAL A 150 -0.97 -15.33 -15.41
C VAL A 150 0.18 -14.79 -16.26
N ASN A 151 1.27 -15.56 -16.31
CA ASN A 151 2.38 -15.34 -17.22
C ASN A 151 2.05 -16.00 -18.55
N CYS A 152 1.79 -15.20 -19.58
CA CYS A 152 1.48 -15.70 -20.91
C CYS A 152 2.75 -16.15 -21.63
N ASP A 153 2.64 -17.15 -22.51
CA ASP A 153 3.75 -17.68 -23.30
C ASP A 153 4.40 -16.63 -24.24
N CYS A 154 3.72 -15.52 -24.51
CA CYS A 154 4.27 -14.38 -25.25
C CYS A 154 5.25 -13.53 -24.42
N GLY A 155 5.43 -13.82 -23.13
CA GLY A 155 6.28 -13.09 -22.20
C GLY A 155 5.55 -12.02 -21.38
N SER A 156 4.26 -11.79 -21.63
CA SER A 156 3.46 -10.78 -20.94
C SER A 156 2.88 -11.30 -19.63
N MET A 157 2.87 -10.45 -18.61
CA MET A 157 2.24 -10.72 -17.32
C MET A 157 0.86 -10.05 -17.29
N ASN A 158 -0.17 -10.82 -16.96
CA ASN A 158 -1.55 -10.32 -16.85
C ASN A 158 -1.99 -10.49 -15.39
N VAL A 159 -2.55 -9.44 -14.82
CA VAL A 159 -2.86 -9.37 -13.39
C VAL A 159 -4.29 -8.88 -13.20
N TRP A 160 -5.05 -9.56 -12.34
CA TRP A 160 -6.40 -9.18 -11.94
C TRP A 160 -6.49 -9.12 -10.43
N GLN A 161 -7.10 -8.06 -9.91
CA GLN A 161 -7.46 -7.96 -8.49
C GLN A 161 -8.98 -8.09 -8.38
N LEU A 162 -9.43 -9.21 -7.81
CA LEU A 162 -10.85 -9.52 -7.69
C LEU A 162 -11.23 -9.74 -6.24
N LYS A 163 -12.47 -9.47 -5.87
CA LYS A 163 -12.96 -9.92 -4.56
C LYS A 163 -13.05 -11.44 -4.55
N ARG A 164 -12.88 -12.02 -3.38
CA ARG A 164 -12.93 -13.46 -3.15
C ARG A 164 -14.30 -13.99 -3.56
N GLY A 165 -14.31 -14.85 -4.58
CA GLY A 165 -15.53 -15.43 -5.13
C GLY A 165 -16.09 -14.66 -6.34
N GLU A 166 -15.49 -13.52 -6.72
CA GLU A 166 -15.76 -12.94 -8.03
C GLU A 166 -15.16 -13.83 -9.12
N PRO A 167 -15.93 -14.16 -10.18
CA PRO A 167 -15.45 -15.00 -11.26
C PRO A 167 -14.52 -14.22 -12.20
N LEU A 168 -13.46 -14.88 -12.66
CA LEU A 168 -12.62 -14.42 -13.76
C LEU A 168 -12.93 -15.31 -14.98
N THR A 169 -13.57 -14.74 -15.99
CA THR A 169 -14.12 -15.47 -17.14
C THR A 169 -13.96 -14.66 -18.42
N ASP A 170 -13.83 -15.34 -19.56
CA ASP A 170 -13.84 -14.76 -20.90
C ASP A 170 -12.81 -13.64 -21.09
N ASP A 171 -11.57 -13.90 -20.67
CA ASP A 171 -10.48 -12.92 -20.72
C ASP A 171 -9.27 -13.46 -21.49
N VAL A 172 -8.56 -12.53 -22.14
CA VAL A 172 -7.46 -12.80 -23.06
C VAL A 172 -6.22 -12.03 -22.65
N CYS A 173 -5.06 -12.49 -23.10
CA CYS A 173 -3.82 -11.75 -22.94
C CYS A 173 -3.92 -10.44 -23.73
N GLN A 174 -3.70 -9.32 -23.04
CA GLN A 174 -3.82 -7.98 -23.63
C GLN A 174 -2.83 -7.73 -24.78
N ASP A 175 -1.71 -8.45 -24.80
CA ASP A 175 -0.66 -8.26 -25.80
C ASP A 175 -0.78 -9.17 -27.02
N CYS A 176 -1.13 -10.45 -26.83
CA CYS A 176 -1.17 -11.43 -27.93
C CYS A 176 -2.57 -11.98 -28.26
N GLY A 177 -3.58 -11.59 -27.50
CA GLY A 177 -4.98 -12.02 -27.71
C GLY A 177 -5.24 -13.50 -27.42
N LYS A 178 -4.28 -14.24 -26.84
CA LYS A 178 -4.46 -15.63 -26.43
C LYS A 178 -5.51 -15.70 -25.32
N GLU A 179 -6.47 -16.61 -25.45
CA GLU A 179 -7.43 -16.91 -24.37
C GLU A 179 -6.68 -17.33 -23.11
N LEU A 180 -6.98 -16.65 -21.99
CA LEU A 180 -6.42 -16.96 -20.68
C LEU A 180 -7.47 -17.62 -19.78
N PHE A 181 -8.73 -17.17 -19.89
CA PHE A 181 -9.89 -17.72 -19.18
C PHE A 181 -11.05 -17.92 -20.16
N ASP A 182 -11.65 -19.11 -20.16
CA ASP A 182 -12.88 -19.38 -20.90
C ASP A 182 -14.12 -18.78 -20.19
N LYS A 183 -15.30 -18.96 -20.79
CA LYS A 183 -16.57 -18.43 -20.26
C LYS A 183 -17.00 -19.07 -18.95
N GLU A 184 -16.49 -20.26 -18.67
CA GLU A 184 -16.70 -21.02 -17.46
C GLU A 184 -15.66 -20.71 -16.37
N GLY A 185 -14.62 -19.94 -16.70
CA GLY A 185 -13.54 -19.51 -15.81
C GLY A 185 -12.40 -20.50 -15.68
N ASN A 186 -12.30 -21.47 -16.59
CA ASN A 186 -11.16 -22.37 -16.65
C ASN A 186 -9.98 -21.64 -17.30
N ALA A 187 -8.84 -21.72 -16.64
CA ALA A 187 -7.62 -21.10 -17.13
C ALA A 187 -6.90 -22.03 -18.11
N SER A 188 -6.43 -21.50 -19.24
CA SER A 188 -5.60 -22.24 -20.18
C SER A 188 -4.13 -22.35 -19.75
N LEU A 189 -3.72 -21.53 -18.78
CA LEU A 189 -2.36 -21.42 -18.25
C LEU A 189 -2.37 -21.47 -16.71
N PRO A 190 -1.24 -21.80 -16.06
CA PRO A 190 -1.14 -21.75 -14.61
C PRO A 190 -1.49 -20.38 -14.06
N VAL A 191 -2.33 -20.37 -13.02
CA VAL A 191 -2.77 -19.14 -12.34
C VAL A 191 -2.15 -19.09 -10.95
N ILE A 192 -1.36 -18.05 -10.70
CA ILE A 192 -0.86 -17.73 -9.38
C ILE A 192 -1.96 -16.95 -8.65
N ARG A 193 -2.27 -17.33 -7.41
CA ARG A 193 -3.31 -16.72 -6.59
C ARG A 193 -2.73 -16.24 -5.28
N GLU A 194 -2.79 -14.94 -5.06
CA GLU A 194 -2.33 -14.32 -3.82
C GLU A 194 -3.51 -13.70 -3.10
N TYR A 195 -3.74 -14.16 -1.88
CA TYR A 195 -4.83 -13.67 -1.05
C TYR A 195 -4.33 -12.44 -0.28
N ILE A 196 -4.99 -11.31 -0.50
CA ILE A 196 -4.66 -10.00 0.09
C ILE A 196 -5.73 -9.53 1.09
#